data_AF-A0A6J4MLP9-F1
#
_entry.id   AF-A0A6J4MLP9-F1
#
_cell.length_a   1.000
_cell.length_b   1.000
_cell.length_c   1.000
_cell.angle_alpha   90.00
_cell.angle_beta   90.00
_cell.angle_gamma   90.00
#
_symmetry.space_group_name_H-M   'P 1'
#
loop_
_entity.id
_entity.type
_entity.pdbx_description
1 polymer ?
#
loop_
_entity_poly.entity_id
_entity_poly.type
_entity_poly.pdbx_seq_one_letter_code
_entity_poly.pdbx_strand_id
1 'polypeptide(L)' 'AVATPAEDVRAQVLAHRALGSALRAVGDEQGARAALTEALRTARSTGQRSEVAATEGLLAALPG' A
#
# COMPACT_ATOMS: atom_id res chain seq x y z
N ALA A 1 1.95 5.13 22.91
CA ALA A 1 2.39 4.94 21.51
C ALA A 1 2.73 6.30 20.95
N VAL A 2 3.94 6.50 20.45
CA VAL A 2 4.31 7.76 19.79
C VAL A 2 3.47 7.83 18.52
N ALA A 3 2.65 8.86 18.35
CA ALA A 3 1.88 9.03 17.13
C ALA A 3 2.88 9.32 16.00
N THR A 4 3.02 8.37 15.07
CA THR A 4 3.80 8.56 13.86
C THR A 4 3.27 9.81 13.14
N PRO A 5 4.12 10.81 12.84
CA PRO A 5 3.71 11.99 12.09
C PRO A 5 2.95 11.62 10.81
N ALA A 6 1.96 12.42 10.42
CA ALA A 6 1.14 12.14 9.25
C ALA A 6 1.98 12.05 7.95
N GLU A 7 3.08 12.80 7.86
CA GLU A 7 4.05 12.74 6.76
C GLU A 7 4.78 11.39 6.70
N ASP A 8 5.19 10.85 7.86
CA ASP A 8 5.84 9.54 7.97
C ASP A 8 4.88 8.41 7.59
N VAL A 9 3.60 8.55 7.96
CA VAL A 9 2.55 7.59 7.56
C VAL A 9 2.33 7.63 6.05
N ARG A 10 2.27 8.83 5.43
CA ARG A 10 2.14 8.96 3.98
C ARG A 10 3.34 8.32 3.27
N ALA A 11 4.56 8.56 3.75
CA ALA A 11 5.76 7.95 3.21
C ALA A 11 5.72 6.41 3.31
N GLN A 12 5.26 5.86 4.44
CA GLN A 12 5.10 4.41 4.63
C GLN A 12 4.11 3.80 3.63
N VAL A 13 2.97 4.46 3.39
CA VAL A 13 1.97 4.00 2.41
C VAL A 13 2.57 3.98 1.00
N LEU A 14 3.29 5.04 0.61
CA LEU A 14 3.93 5.12 -0.70
C LEU A 14 5.03 4.06 -0.87
N ALA A 15 5.83 3.82 0.16
CA ALA A 15 6.88 2.80 0.13
C ALA A 15 6.29 1.40 -0.09
N HIS A 16 5.24 1.04 0.64
CA HIS A 16 4.57 -0.24 0.46
C HIS A 16 3.89 -0.38 -0.92
N ARG A 17 3.33 0.69 -1.48
CA ARG A 17 2.78 0.68 -2.84
C ARG A 17 3.86 0.48 -3.91
N ALA A 18 5.00 1.14 -3.76
CA ALA A 18 6.13 0.99 -4.66
C ALA A 18 6.68 -0.45 -4.59
N LEU A 19 6.83 -0.99 -3.39
CA LEU A 19 7.22 -2.38 -3.17
C LEU A 19 6.24 -3.35 -3.84
N GLY A 20 4.93 -3.17 -3.62
CA GLY A 20 3.92 -4.04 -4.23
C GLY A 20 3.95 -4.00 -5.76
N SER A 21 4.19 -2.83 -6.33
CA SER A 21 4.34 -2.66 -7.78
C SER A 21 5.60 -3.34 -8.32
N ALA A 22 6.71 -3.25 -7.60
CA ALA A 22 7.96 -3.92 -7.95
C ALA A 22 7.84 -5.45 -7.85
N LEU A 23 7.21 -5.97 -6.79
CA LEU A 23 6.97 -7.40 -6.58
C LEU A 23 6.11 -7.98 -7.71
N ARG A 24 5.04 -7.27 -8.09
CA ARG A 24 4.22 -7.64 -9.25
C ARG A 24 5.04 -7.68 -10.54
N ALA A 25 5.93 -6.71 -10.76
CA ALA A 25 6.76 -6.65 -11.96
C ALA A 25 7.75 -7.81 -12.07
N VAL A 26 8.19 -8.38 -10.94
CA VAL A 26 9.06 -9.57 -10.90
C VAL A 26 8.27 -10.88 -10.80
N GLY A 27 6.93 -10.83 -10.88
CA GLY A 27 6.06 -12.00 -10.84
C GLY A 27 5.72 -12.52 -9.44
N ASP A 28 6.13 -11.83 -8.38
CA ASP A 28 5.75 -12.17 -7.00
C ASP A 28 4.40 -11.53 -6.65
N GLU A 29 3.33 -12.19 -7.08
CA GLU A 29 1.96 -11.72 -6.87
C GLU A 29 1.51 -11.79 -5.40
N GLN A 30 2.00 -12.79 -4.66
CA GLN A 30 1.69 -12.94 -3.24
C GLN A 30 2.37 -11.84 -2.42
N GLY A 31 3.65 -11.57 -2.69
CA GLY A 31 4.38 -10.45 -2.11
C GLY A 31 3.76 -9.11 -2.49
N ALA A 32 3.35 -8.94 -3.75
CA ALA A 32 2.65 -7.74 -4.19
C ALA A 32 1.37 -7.50 -3.41
N ARG A 33 0.55 -8.55 -3.25
CA ARG A 33 -0.70 -8.49 -2.49
C ARG A 33 -0.45 -8.11 -1.03
N ALA A 34 0.51 -8.75 -0.37
CA ALA A 34 0.86 -8.46 1.02
C ALA A 34 1.30 -7.00 1.21
N ALA A 35 2.18 -6.50 0.35
CA ALA A 35 2.67 -5.12 0.42
C ALA A 35 1.54 -4.10 0.21
N LEU A 36 0.66 -4.34 -0.78
CA LEU A 36 -0.48 -3.46 -1.04
C LEU A 36 -1.55 -3.53 0.07
N THR A 37 -1.75 -4.68 0.72
CA THR A 37 -2.63 -4.79 1.88
C THR A 37 -2.13 -3.96 3.06
N GLU A 38 -0.82 -3.95 3.32
CA GLU A 38 -0.23 -3.11 4.38
C GLU A 38 -0.32 -1.62 4.09
N ALA A 39 -0.12 -1.21 2.84
CA ALA A 39 -0.38 0.16 2.39
C ALA A 39 -1.84 0.56 2.64
N LEU A 40 -2.79 -0.31 2.29
CA LEU A 40 -4.22 -0.05 2.44
C LEU A 40 -4.63 0.06 3.92
N ARG A 41 -4.10 -0.83 4.77
CA ARG A 41 -4.35 -0.80 6.23
C ARG A 41 -3.90 0.53 6.83
N THR A 42 -2.71 0.99 6.46
CA THR A 42 -2.11 2.22 6.98
C THR A 42 -2.80 3.48 6.44
N ALA A 43 -3.20 3.48 5.16
CA ALA A 43 -3.97 4.57 4.56
C ALA A 43 -5.36 4.70 5.21
N ARG A 44 -6.03 3.59 5.50
CA ARG A 44 -7.34 3.57 6.18
C ARG A 44 -7.25 4.04 7.62
N SER A 45 -6.23 3.61 8.37
CA SER A 45 -6.05 4.02 9.77
C SER A 45 -5.77 5.52 9.95
N THR A 46 -5.39 6.21 8.87
CA THR A 46 -5.05 7.63 8.88
C THR A 46 -5.95 8.50 8.01
N GLY A 47 -7.03 7.93 7.44
CA GLY A 47 -8.02 8.68 6.67
C GLY A 47 -7.51 9.21 5.31
N GLN A 48 -6.40 8.67 4.79
CA GLN A 48 -5.81 9.08 3.51
C GLN A 48 -6.60 8.52 2.32
N ARG A 49 -7.79 9.09 2.05
CA ARG A 49 -8.74 8.59 1.04
C ARG A 49 -8.14 8.45 -0.37
N SER A 50 -7.27 9.37 -0.78
CA SER A 50 -6.59 9.29 -2.08
C SER A 50 -5.65 8.08 -2.18
N GLU A 51 -4.94 7.77 -1.10
CA GLU A 51 -4.05 6.62 -1.06
C GLU A 51 -4.82 5.29 -1.00
N VAL A 52 -5.98 5.28 -0.33
CA VAL A 52 -6.91 4.14 -0.32
C VAL A 52 -7.33 3.80 -1.75
N ALA A 53 -7.90 4.77 -2.48
CA ALA A 53 -8.37 4.55 -3.85
C ALA A 53 -7.26 4.07 -4.79
N ALA A 54 -6.07 4.68 -4.67
CA ALA A 54 -4.94 4.30 -5.51
C ALA A 54 -4.40 2.90 -5.18
N THR A 55 -4.42 2.49 -3.91
CA THR A 55 -3.98 1.15 -3.49
C THR A 55 -4.98 0.07 -3.88
N GLU A 56 -6.28 0.35 -3.79
CA GLU A 56 -7.35 -0.57 -4.21
C GLU A 56 -7.29 -0.85 -5.72
N GLY A 57 -7.00 0.16 -6.55
CA GLY A 57 -6.79 -0.02 -7.98
C GLY A 57 -5.63 -0.96 -8.32
N LEU A 58 -4.54 -0.91 -7.53
CA LEU A 58 -3.40 -1.82 -7.71
C LEU A 58 -3.74 -3.26 -7.29
N LEU A 59 -4.48 -3.43 -6.19
CA LEU A 59 -4.94 -4.76 -5.74
C LEU A 59 -5.91 -5.40 -6.73
N ALA A 60 -6.82 -4.62 -7.33
CA ALA A 60 -7.76 -5.10 -8.34
C ALA A 60 -7.06 -5.54 -9.64
N ALA A 61 -5.85 -5.03 -9.90
CA ALA A 61 -5.04 -5.40 -11.06
C ALA A 61 -4.14 -6.63 -10.82
N LEU A 62 -4.15 -7.21 -9.61
CA LEU A 62 -3.52 -8.50 -9.34
C LEU A 62 -4.47 -9.63 -9.71
N PRO A 63 -3.97 -10.70 -10.34
CA PRO A 63 -4.77 -11.90 -10.54
C PRO A 63 -5.16 -12.54 -9.19
N GLY A 64 -6.30 -13.22 -9.20
CA GLY A 64 -6.92 -13.87 -8.05
C GLY A 64 -6.33 -15.23 -7.75
#